data_AF-A0A5B2YU23-F1
#
_entry.id   AF-A0A5B2YU23-F1
#
_cell.length_a   1.000
_cell.length_b   1.000
_cell.length_c   1.000
_cell.angle_alpha   90.00
_cell.angle_beta   90.00
_cell.angle_gamma   90.00
#
_symmetry.space_group_name_H-M   'P 1'
#
loop_
_entity.id
_entity.type
_entity.pdbx_description
1 polymer ?
#
loop_
_entity_poly.entity_id
_entity_poly.type
_entity_poly.pdbx_seq_one_letter_code
_entity_poly.pdbx_strand_id
1 'polypeptide(L)'
;MMTPNEWKDWIIGGQDKYLDQKELMIQVAQANGLVQAGKSLKRMTRDIERQRFEIRNPGSYERIKRAELEHEKRRRELFKSGTKRWLEEQKQKGE
;
A
#
# COMPACT_ATOMS: atom_id res chain seq x y z
N MET A 1 -34.31 15.72 -3.94
CA MET A 1 -33.13 16.42 -3.38
C MET A 1 -32.29 15.36 -2.70
N MET A 2 -30.97 15.30 -2.94
CA MET A 2 -30.08 14.41 -2.17
C MET A 2 -29.98 14.88 -0.72
N THR A 3 -29.84 13.95 0.21
CA THR A 3 -29.45 14.23 1.59
C THR A 3 -27.99 14.69 1.66
N PRO A 4 -27.57 15.37 2.74
CA PRO A 4 -26.16 15.75 2.93
C PRO A 4 -25.19 14.57 2.84
N ASN A 5 -25.61 13.38 3.29
CA ASN A 5 -24.79 12.17 3.21
C ASN A 5 -24.68 11.66 1.77
N GLU A 6 -25.80 11.59 1.03
CA GLU A 6 -25.77 11.17 -0.39
C GLU A 6 -24.97 12.15 -1.26
N TRP A 7 -25.03 13.45 -0.97
CA TRP A 7 -24.21 14.45 -1.65
C TRP A 7 -22.72 14.24 -1.36
N LYS A 8 -22.36 13.98 -0.10
CA LYS A 8 -20.98 13.66 0.29
C LYS A 8 -20.49 12.39 -0.41
N ASP A 9 -21.30 11.34 -0.44
CA ASP A 9 -20.97 10.07 -1.11
C ASP A 9 -20.83 10.26 -2.62
N TRP A 10 -21.65 11.10 -3.23
CA TRP A 10 -21.54 11.45 -4.65
C TRP A 10 -20.22 12.16 -4.96
N ILE A 11 -19.78 13.09 -4.10
CA ILE A 11 -18.46 13.74 -4.23
C ILE A 11 -17.33 12.72 -4.10
N ILE A 12 -17.39 11.86 -3.09
CA ILE A 12 -16.40 10.80 -2.87
C ILE A 12 -16.34 9.88 -4.09
N GLY A 13 -17.50 9.45 -4.61
CA GLY A 13 -17.59 8.62 -5.81
C GLY A 13 -17.01 9.30 -7.06
N GLY A 14 -17.19 10.61 -7.20
CA GLY A 14 -16.56 11.39 -8.27
C GLY A 14 -15.03 11.43 -8.15
N GLN A 15 -14.51 11.58 -6.93
CA GLN A 15 -13.07 11.55 -6.67
C GLN A 15 -12.48 10.15 -6.89
N ASP A 16 -13.16 9.10 -6.42
CA ASP A 16 -12.73 7.70 -6.64
C ASP A 16 -12.68 7.38 -8.14
N LYS A 17 -13.71 7.76 -8.92
CA LYS A 17 -13.71 7.59 -10.38
C LYS A 17 -12.52 8.26 -11.06
N TYR A 18 -12.13 9.46 -10.61
CA TYR A 18 -10.96 10.15 -11.15
C TYR A 18 -9.65 9.42 -10.81
N LEU A 19 -9.55 8.85 -9.61
CA LEU A 19 -8.40 8.03 -9.21
C LEU A 19 -8.33 6.71 -10.00
N ASP A 20 -9.46 6.08 -10.28
CA ASP A 20 -9.55 4.87 -11.12
C ASP A 20 -9.01 5.13 -12.53
N GLN A 21 -9.35 6.29 -13.11
CA GLN A 21 -8.83 6.68 -14.42
C GLN A 21 -7.31 6.84 -14.41
N LYS A 22 -6.72 7.41 -13.34
CA LYS A 22 -5.27 7.50 -13.19
C LYS A 22 -4.62 6.13 -13.03
N GLU A 23 -5.25 5.24 -12.26
CA GLU A 23 -4.78 3.88 -12.05
C GLU A 23 -4.76 3.09 -13.37
N LEU A 24 -5.81 3.22 -14.20
CA LEU A 24 -5.87 2.63 -15.53
C LEU A 24 -4.71 3.12 -16.41
N MET A 25 -4.39 4.42 -16.40
CA MET A 25 -3.27 4.96 -17.18
C MET A 25 -1.92 4.37 -16.74
N ILE A 26 -1.72 4.15 -15.44
CA ILE A 26 -0.53 3.48 -14.92
C ILE A 26 -0.47 2.03 -15.41
N GLN A 27 -1.59 1.30 -15.36
CA GLN A 27 -1.64 -0.10 -15.82
C GLN A 27 -1.35 -0.21 -17.32
N VAL A 28 -1.92 0.67 -18.14
CA VAL A 28 -1.62 0.75 -19.58
C VAL A 28 -0.14 1.07 -19.81
N ALA A 29 0.45 2.00 -19.07
CA ALA A 29 1.87 2.31 -19.18
C ALA A 29 2.78 1.13 -18.79
N GLN A 30 2.39 0.36 -17.76
CA GLN A 30 3.09 -0.88 -17.38
C GLN A 30 2.98 -1.95 -18.48
N ALA A 31 1.78 -2.17 -19.01
CA ALA A 31 1.51 -3.15 -20.07
C ALA A 31 2.26 -2.82 -21.38
N ASN A 32 2.35 -1.54 -21.72
CA ASN A 32 3.04 -1.05 -22.92
C ASN A 32 4.57 -1.06 -22.81
N GLY A 33 5.14 -1.56 -21.71
CA GLY A 33 6.58 -1.70 -21.62
C GLY A 33 7.33 -0.37 -21.48
N LEU A 34 6.67 0.71 -21.01
CA LEU A 34 7.32 1.97 -20.60
C LEU A 34 8.13 1.79 -19.29
N VAL A 35 8.76 0.62 -19.14
CA VAL A 35 9.49 0.04 -18.00
C VAL A 35 10.64 0.93 -17.53
N GLN A 36 11.17 1.80 -18.38
CA GLN A 36 12.17 2.79 -17.98
C GLN A 36 11.64 3.79 -16.93
N ALA A 37 10.32 4.02 -16.85
CA ALA A 37 9.69 4.88 -15.85
C ALA A 37 9.28 4.17 -14.54
N GLY A 38 9.73 2.93 -14.30
CA GLY A 38 9.21 2.08 -13.20
C GLY A 38 9.21 2.70 -11.79
N LYS A 39 10.19 3.56 -11.45
CA LYS A 39 10.18 4.32 -10.18
C LYS A 39 9.10 5.39 -10.14
N SER A 40 8.84 6.04 -11.27
CA SER A 40 7.79 7.06 -11.41
C SER A 40 6.40 6.42 -11.29
N LEU A 41 6.17 5.30 -11.98
CA LEU A 41 4.90 4.56 -11.90
C LEU A 41 4.60 4.10 -10.47
N LYS A 42 5.58 3.55 -9.75
CA LYS A 42 5.43 3.17 -8.34
C LYS A 42 5.06 4.36 -7.45
N ARG A 43 5.65 5.54 -7.69
CA ARG A 43 5.32 6.75 -6.93
C ARG A 43 3.88 7.18 -7.20
N MET A 44 3.45 7.18 -8.45
CA MET A 44 2.07 7.52 -8.82
C MET A 44 1.06 6.55 -8.19
N THR A 45 1.33 5.24 -8.19
CA THR A 45 0.46 4.27 -7.51
C THR A 45 0.33 4.56 -6.02
N ARG A 46 1.45 4.88 -5.34
CA ARG A 46 1.41 5.26 -3.91
C ARG A 46 0.65 6.56 -3.66
N ASP A 47 0.82 7.56 -4.54
CA ASP A 47 0.10 8.82 -4.43
C ASP A 47 -1.42 8.63 -4.62
N ILE A 48 -1.85 7.69 -5.47
CA ILE A 48 -3.26 7.29 -5.63
C ILE A 48 -3.77 6.61 -4.36
N GLU A 49 -3.01 5.65 -3.81
CA GLU A 49 -3.35 4.97 -2.56
C GLU A 49 -3.53 5.97 -1.41
N ARG A 50 -2.60 6.93 -1.27
CA ARG A 50 -2.72 8.01 -0.27
C ARG A 50 -3.99 8.82 -0.46
N GLN A 51 -4.27 9.26 -1.70
CA GLN A 51 -5.47 10.05 -1.99
C GLN A 51 -6.75 9.29 -1.64
N ARG A 52 -6.87 8.00 -1.99
CA ARG A 52 -8.03 7.17 -1.61
C ARG A 52 -8.23 7.12 -0.10
N PHE A 53 -7.13 6.97 0.64
CA PHE A 53 -7.18 6.97 2.10
C PHE A 53 -7.59 8.33 2.68
N GLU A 54 -7.04 9.43 2.17
CA GLU A 54 -7.32 10.78 2.66
C GLU A 54 -8.75 11.24 2.38
N ILE A 55 -9.35 10.82 1.25
CA ILE A 55 -10.76 11.09 0.93
C ILE A 55 -11.69 10.52 2.00
N ARG A 56 -11.38 9.31 2.49
CA ARG A 56 -12.22 8.59 3.47
C ARG A 56 -11.85 8.92 4.92
N ASN A 57 -10.57 9.11 5.19
CA ASN A 57 -10.01 9.34 6.52
C ASN A 57 -8.86 10.38 6.44
N PRO A 58 -9.19 11.68 6.45
CA PRO A 58 -8.19 12.74 6.39
C PRO A 58 -7.15 12.64 7.51
N GLY A 59 -5.87 12.77 7.16
CA GLY A 59 -4.76 12.78 8.12
C GLY A 59 -4.40 11.42 8.75
N SER A 60 -5.08 10.32 8.39
CA SER A 60 -4.80 9.00 8.97
C SER A 60 -3.74 8.20 8.23
N TYR A 61 -3.43 8.54 6.96
CA TYR A 61 -2.58 7.73 6.09
C TYR A 61 -1.19 7.48 6.69
N GLU A 62 -0.50 8.54 7.12
CA GLU A 62 0.84 8.44 7.71
C GLU A 62 0.85 7.61 8.99
N ARG A 63 -0.19 7.73 9.82
CA ARG A 63 -0.32 6.96 11.06
C ARG A 63 -0.49 5.47 10.78
N ILE A 64 -1.36 5.12 9.83
CA ILE A 64 -1.62 3.73 9.44
C ILE A 64 -0.38 3.11 8.82
N LYS A 65 0.30 3.82 7.91
CA LYS A 65 1.52 3.32 7.27
C LYS A 65 2.67 3.12 8.26
N ARG A 66 2.81 3.98 9.27
CA ARG A 66 3.79 3.76 10.35
C ARG A 66 3.48 2.50 11.14
N ALA A 67 2.22 2.31 11.54
CA ALA A 67 1.80 1.12 12.27
C ALA A 67 2.04 -0.17 11.46
N GLU A 68 1.74 -0.15 10.16
CA GLU A 68 1.98 -1.27 9.23
C GLU A 68 3.49 -1.60 9.13
N LEU A 69 4.33 -0.57 9.01
CA LEU A 69 5.79 -0.71 8.92
C LEU A 69 6.41 -1.25 10.22
N GLU A 70 5.93 -0.81 11.38
CA GLU A 70 6.35 -1.35 12.67
C GLU A 70 5.95 -2.82 12.83
N HIS A 71 4.72 -3.17 12.44
CA HIS A 71 4.27 -4.55 12.46
C HIS A 71 5.11 -5.44 11.54
N GLU A 72 5.46 -4.96 10.35
CA GLU A 72 6.33 -5.68 9.44
C GLU A 72 7.75 -5.87 10.00
N LYS A 73 8.33 -4.85 10.65
CA LYS A 73 9.62 -4.98 11.34
C LYS A 73 9.58 -6.08 12.40
N ARG A 74 8.55 -6.09 13.25
CA ARG A 74 8.36 -7.13 14.27
C ARG A 74 8.25 -8.52 13.65
N ARG A 75 7.48 -8.67 12.58
CA ARG A 75 7.38 -9.96 11.85
C ARG A 75 8.71 -10.42 11.29
N ARG A 76 9.51 -9.52 10.70
CA ARG A 76 10.85 -9.84 10.18
C ARG A 76 11.81 -10.24 11.29
N GLU A 77 11.75 -9.61 12.45
CA GLU A 77 12.57 -9.96 13.61
C GLU A 77 12.21 -11.35 14.15
N LEU A 78 10.91 -11.63 14.31
CA LEU A 78 10.42 -12.95 14.71
C LEU A 78 10.88 -14.03 13.74
N PHE A 79 10.75 -13.78 12.43
CA PHE A 79 11.23 -14.71 11.40
C PHE A 79 12.72 -14.98 11.54
N LYS A 80 13.56 -13.94 11.64
CA LYS A 80 15.01 -14.08 11.82
C LYS A 80 15.36 -14.85 13.09
N SER A 81 14.69 -14.59 14.20
CA SER A 81 14.92 -15.32 15.45
C SER A 81 14.54 -16.81 15.32
N GLY A 82 13.45 -17.12 14.63
CA GLY A 82 13.03 -18.49 14.35
C GLY A 82 14.03 -19.22 13.45
N THR A 83 14.48 -18.56 12.37
CA THR A 83 15.53 -19.11 11.48
C THR A 83 16.84 -19.33 12.24
N LYS A 84 17.24 -18.40 13.10
CA LYS A 84 18.46 -18.52 13.91
C LYS A 84 18.37 -19.73 14.85
N ARG A 85 17.25 -19.89 15.55
CA ARG A 85 17.00 -21.03 16.43
C ARG A 85 17.02 -22.35 15.67
N TRP A 86 16.40 -22.40 14.49
CA TRP A 86 16.43 -23.60 13.64
C TRP A 86 17.85 -23.97 13.19
N LEU A 87 18.67 -22.99 12.80
CA LEU A 87 20.08 -23.22 12.44
C LEU A 87 20.91 -23.73 13.63
N GLU A 88 20.68 -23.20 14.83
CA GLU A 88 21.33 -23.67 16.06
C GLU A 88 20.94 -25.12 16.41
N GLU A 89 19.67 -25.48 16.26
CA GLU A 89 19.17 -26.85 16.46
C GLU A 89 19.75 -27.85 15.43
N GLN A 90 19.93 -27.44 14.17
CA GLN A 90 20.60 -28.28 13.17
C GLN A 90 22.08 -28.50 13.49
N LYS A 91 22.77 -27.47 13.98
CA LYS A 91 24.17 -27.57 14.38
C LYS A 91 24.36 -28.56 15.53
N GLN A 92 23.48 -28.53 16.54
CA GLN A 92 23.55 -29.45 17.69
C GLN A 92 23.21 -30.90 17.35
N LYS A 93 22.46 -31.17 16.27
CA LYS A 93 22.11 -32.54 15.83
C LYS A 93 23.16 -33.18 14.92
N GLY A 94 24.10 -32.39 14.40
CA GLY A 94 25.19 -32.86 13.55
C GLY A 94 26.50 -33.13 14.29
N GLU A 95 26.56 -32.84 15.59
CA GLU A 95 27.62 -33.23 16.54
C GLU A 95 27.21 -34.50 17.29
#